data_AF-A0A084W3M7-F1
#
_entry.id   AF-A0A084W3M7-F1
#
_cell.length_a   1.000
_cell.length_b   1.000
_cell.length_c   1.000
_cell.angle_alpha   90.00
_cell.angle_beta   90.00
_cell.angle_gamma   90.00
#
_symmetry.space_group_name_H-M   'P 1'
#
loop_
_entity.id
_entity.type
_entity.pdbx_description
1 polymer ?
#
loop_
_entity_poly.entity_id
_entity_poly.type
_entity_poly.pdbx_seq_one_letter_code
_entity_poly.pdbx_strand_id
1 'polypeptide(L)'
;MTSYVRFVIHCYRFALFWTFLTSAAGSSGANSTENSIAGYGFEVMMAKLDYLQYKLHEIELGQKERDAKYAEKFAYLEGSIEHLQARQDKDVGYNLYSQQIHSRFYTQEEKLTQHTVSANYETVDSTIDPVIQKLNQSFDSHTEPLVTRYGLRSSIKSCKEVYVSAVYWIQVSENSSPFEAYCEQNSHGGGWLKLDGISEWIRVTLS
;
A
#
# COMPACT_ATOMS: atom_id res chain seq x y z
N MET A 1 23.79 -47.66 -20.97
CA MET A 1 22.65 -48.12 -20.15
C MET A 1 21.27 -47.85 -20.76
N THR A 2 21.11 -46.88 -21.68
CA THR A 2 19.80 -46.52 -22.29
C THR A 2 19.30 -47.49 -23.37
N SER A 3 20.18 -48.27 -24.01
CA SER A 3 19.80 -49.22 -25.07
C SER A 3 19.15 -50.50 -24.53
N TYR A 4 19.66 -51.00 -23.40
CA TYR A 4 19.16 -52.23 -22.77
C TYR A 4 17.72 -52.08 -22.29
N VAL A 5 17.38 -50.92 -21.72
CA VAL A 5 16.02 -50.62 -21.24
C VAL A 5 15.00 -50.59 -22.39
N ARG A 6 15.38 -50.05 -23.56
CA ARG A 6 14.51 -50.05 -24.75
C ARG A 6 14.27 -51.45 -25.29
N PHE A 7 15.30 -52.30 -25.29
CA PHE A 7 15.18 -53.69 -25.73
C PHE A 7 14.22 -54.49 -24.84
N VAL A 8 14.35 -54.35 -23.51
CA VAL A 8 13.47 -55.01 -22.53
C VAL A 8 12.00 -54.59 -22.71
N ILE A 9 11.74 -53.31 -22.96
CA ILE A 9 10.38 -52.79 -23.20
C ILE A 9 9.77 -53.38 -24.48
N HIS A 10 10.56 -53.51 -25.56
CA HIS A 10 10.09 -54.11 -26.80
C HIS A 10 9.80 -55.61 -26.66
N CYS A 11 10.64 -56.35 -25.92
CA CYS A 11 10.38 -57.76 -25.61
C CYS A 11 9.08 -57.95 -24.79
N TYR A 12 8.83 -57.08 -23.81
CA TYR A 12 7.62 -57.16 -22.98
C TYR A 12 6.35 -56.90 -23.79
N ARG A 13 6.38 -55.91 -24.68
CA ARG A 13 5.26 -55.62 -25.59
C ARG A 13 4.97 -56.75 -26.56
N PHE A 14 6.01 -57.40 -27.09
CA PHE A 14 5.87 -58.52 -28.00
C PHE A 14 5.32 -59.77 -27.30
N ALA A 15 5.76 -60.04 -26.07
CA ALA A 15 5.23 -61.15 -25.26
C ALA A 15 3.75 -60.95 -24.94
N LEU A 16 3.34 -59.75 -24.53
CA LEU A 16 1.93 -59.44 -24.27
C LEU A 16 1.07 -59.59 -25.53
N PHE A 17 1.56 -59.14 -26.68
CA PHE A 17 0.85 -59.30 -27.95
C PHE A 17 0.69 -60.78 -28.35
N TRP A 18 1.70 -61.61 -28.08
CA TRP A 18 1.62 -63.06 -28.33
C TRP A 18 0.58 -63.75 -27.43
N THR A 19 0.52 -63.37 -26.15
CA THR A 19 -0.49 -63.91 -25.21
C THR A 19 -1.93 -63.55 -25.63
N PHE A 20 -2.14 -62.35 -26.20
CA PHE A 20 -3.44 -61.96 -26.75
C PHE A 20 -3.83 -62.77 -28.00
N LEU A 21 -2.88 -63.10 -28.88
CA LEU A 21 -3.19 -63.90 -30.08
C LEU A 21 -3.44 -65.38 -29.77
N THR A 22 -2.79 -65.95 -28.75
CA THR A 22 -2.99 -67.37 -28.39
C THR A 22 -4.30 -67.61 -27.65
N SER A 23 -4.87 -66.59 -27.01
CA SER A 23 -6.21 -66.66 -26.40
C SER A 23 -7.35 -66.71 -27.42
N ALA A 24 -7.11 -66.39 -28.70
CA ALA A 24 -8.14 -66.39 -29.75
C ALA A 24 -8.27 -67.75 -30.48
N ALA A 25 -7.39 -68.73 -30.21
CA ALA A 25 -7.37 -70.03 -30.87
C ALA A 25 -7.45 -71.17 -29.85
N GLY A 26 -8.63 -71.37 -29.25
CA GLY A 26 -8.80 -72.45 -28.27
C GLY A 26 -10.23 -72.59 -27.75
N SER A 27 -11.16 -73.01 -28.60
CA SER A 27 -12.42 -73.62 -28.14
C SER A 27 -12.77 -74.79 -29.06
N SER A 28 -12.05 -75.90 -28.91
CA SER A 28 -12.57 -77.19 -29.37
C SER A 28 -13.64 -77.65 -28.38
N GLY A 29 -14.87 -77.80 -28.87
CA GLY A 29 -16.03 -78.17 -28.07
C GLY A 29 -15.83 -79.48 -27.31
N ALA A 30 -15.88 -79.37 -25.98
CA ALA A 30 -16.16 -80.48 -25.10
C ALA A 30 -17.60 -80.32 -24.61
N ASN A 31 -18.50 -81.13 -25.15
CA ASN A 31 -19.84 -81.32 -24.60
C ASN A 31 -19.71 -81.87 -23.18
N SER A 32 -20.07 -81.06 -22.19
CA SER A 32 -20.43 -81.55 -20.87
C SER A 32 -21.77 -80.94 -20.49
N THR A 33 -22.75 -81.83 -20.38
CA THR A 33 -24.09 -81.54 -19.87
C THR A 33 -23.95 -81.37 -18.36
N GLU A 34 -23.74 -80.14 -17.90
CA GLU A 34 -23.91 -79.79 -16.49
C GLU A 34 -25.13 -78.90 -16.32
N ASN A 35 -26.01 -79.34 -15.43
CA ASN A 35 -27.29 -78.71 -15.13
C ASN A 35 -27.10 -77.24 -14.72
N SER A 36 -27.89 -76.38 -15.36
CA SER A 36 -27.85 -74.92 -15.24
C SER A 36 -28.09 -74.45 -13.79
N ILE A 37 -27.00 -74.18 -13.06
CA ILE A 37 -26.96 -73.39 -11.83
C ILE A 37 -26.39 -71.97 -12.09
N ALA A 38 -26.20 -71.61 -13.36
CA ALA A 38 -25.51 -70.41 -13.81
C ALA A 38 -26.36 -69.10 -13.81
N GLY A 39 -27.63 -69.15 -13.38
CA GLY A 39 -28.52 -67.97 -13.37
C GLY A 39 -28.30 -67.03 -12.19
N TYR A 40 -28.16 -67.58 -10.97
CA TYR A 40 -28.15 -66.80 -9.73
C TYR A 40 -26.96 -65.84 -9.61
N GLY A 41 -25.77 -66.24 -10.09
CA GLY A 41 -24.58 -65.39 -10.00
C GLY A 41 -24.68 -64.13 -10.88
N PHE A 42 -25.29 -64.27 -12.07
CA PHE A 42 -25.47 -63.15 -13.00
C PHE A 42 -26.51 -62.15 -12.51
N GLU A 43 -27.66 -62.62 -12.00
CA GLU A 43 -28.70 -61.76 -11.42
C GLU A 43 -28.17 -60.94 -10.22
N VAL A 44 -27.38 -61.58 -9.34
CA VAL A 44 -26.75 -60.88 -8.20
C VAL A 44 -25.72 -59.85 -8.65
N MET A 45 -24.93 -60.15 -9.70
CA MET A 45 -23.99 -59.17 -10.26
C MET A 45 -24.70 -57.99 -10.92
N MET A 46 -25.77 -58.24 -11.67
CA MET A 46 -26.61 -57.20 -12.27
C MET A 46 -27.23 -56.30 -11.19
N ALA A 47 -27.81 -56.87 -10.14
CA ALA A 47 -28.37 -56.09 -9.04
C ALA A 47 -27.32 -55.25 -8.30
N LYS A 48 -26.09 -55.78 -8.13
CA LYS A 48 -24.97 -55.03 -7.57
C LYS A 48 -24.52 -53.89 -8.49
N LEU A 49 -24.52 -54.10 -9.81
CA LEU A 49 -24.17 -53.08 -10.78
C LEU A 49 -25.20 -51.93 -10.75
N ASP A 50 -26.50 -52.26 -10.73
CA ASP A 50 -27.57 -51.28 -10.59
C ASP A 50 -27.47 -50.49 -9.28
N TYR A 51 -27.17 -51.16 -8.17
CA TYR A 51 -26.94 -50.50 -6.88
C TYR A 51 -25.77 -49.53 -6.93
N LEU A 52 -24.65 -49.92 -7.57
CA LEU A 52 -23.49 -49.04 -7.71
C LEU A 52 -23.78 -47.85 -8.61
N GLN A 53 -24.50 -48.04 -9.71
CA GLN A 53 -24.94 -46.94 -10.59
C GLN A 53 -25.82 -45.94 -9.83
N TYR A 54 -26.79 -46.45 -9.06
CA TYR A 54 -27.64 -45.62 -8.21
C TYR A 54 -26.81 -44.83 -7.17
N LYS A 55 -25.88 -45.49 -6.48
CA LYS A 55 -25.03 -44.83 -5.48
C LYS A 55 -24.11 -43.77 -6.09
N LEU A 56 -23.57 -44.02 -7.28
CA LEU A 56 -22.78 -43.04 -8.01
C LEU A 56 -23.61 -41.81 -8.35
N HIS A 57 -24.83 -42.01 -8.85
CA HIS A 57 -25.74 -40.93 -9.18
C HIS A 57 -26.13 -40.09 -7.95
N GLU A 58 -26.41 -40.74 -6.82
CA GLU A 58 -26.70 -40.05 -5.56
C GLU A 58 -25.52 -39.19 -5.09
N ILE A 59 -24.29 -39.70 -5.21
CA ILE A 59 -23.07 -38.96 -4.84
C ILE A 59 -22.82 -37.78 -5.79
N GLU A 60 -23.00 -37.97 -7.10
CA GLU A 60 -22.84 -36.93 -8.12
C GLU A 60 -23.81 -35.77 -7.89
N LEU A 61 -25.08 -36.07 -7.62
CA LEU A 61 -26.08 -35.06 -7.27
C LEU A 61 -25.69 -34.31 -6.00
N GLY A 62 -25.24 -35.03 -4.96
CA GLY A 62 -24.78 -34.43 -3.71
C GLY A 62 -23.54 -33.54 -3.90
N GLN A 63 -22.63 -33.89 -4.80
CA GLN A 63 -21.49 -33.04 -5.17
C GLN A 63 -21.97 -31.77 -5.87
N LYS A 64 -22.81 -31.91 -6.88
CA LYS A 64 -23.36 -30.79 -7.65
C LYS A 64 -24.10 -29.78 -6.78
N GLU A 65 -24.87 -30.25 -5.78
CA GLU A 65 -25.54 -29.36 -4.82
C GLU A 65 -24.55 -28.59 -3.95
N ARG A 66 -23.51 -29.27 -3.44
CA ARG A 66 -22.47 -28.60 -2.64
C ARG A 66 -21.70 -27.59 -3.47
N ASP A 67 -21.32 -27.94 -4.69
CA ASP A 67 -20.58 -27.06 -5.59
C ASP A 67 -21.41 -25.82 -5.95
N ALA A 68 -22.71 -25.97 -6.18
CA ALA A 68 -23.62 -24.84 -6.38
C ALA A 68 -23.68 -23.91 -5.15
N LYS A 69 -23.78 -24.47 -3.94
CA LYS A 69 -23.76 -23.67 -2.68
C LYS A 69 -22.43 -22.96 -2.48
N TYR A 70 -21.31 -23.59 -2.81
CA TYR A 70 -20.00 -22.96 -2.73
C TYR A 70 -19.83 -21.85 -3.77
N ALA A 71 -20.30 -22.06 -5.00
CA ALA A 71 -20.26 -21.04 -6.05
C ALA A 71 -21.10 -19.80 -5.68
N GLU A 72 -22.31 -20.00 -5.12
CA GLU A 72 -23.15 -18.89 -4.65
C GLU A 72 -22.47 -18.10 -3.52
N LYS A 73 -21.93 -18.81 -2.51
CA LYS A 73 -21.21 -18.15 -1.41
C LYS A 73 -19.96 -17.42 -1.89
N PHE A 74 -19.24 -17.98 -2.85
CA PHE A 74 -18.07 -17.35 -3.43
C PHE A 74 -18.44 -16.07 -4.16
N ALA A 75 -19.46 -16.12 -5.03
CA ALA A 75 -19.97 -14.94 -5.75
C ALA A 75 -20.46 -13.84 -4.78
N TYR A 76 -21.11 -14.21 -3.67
CA TYR A 76 -21.52 -13.27 -2.64
C TYR A 76 -20.32 -12.58 -1.95
N LEU A 77 -19.30 -13.36 -1.59
CA LEU A 77 -18.09 -12.81 -0.97
C LEU A 77 -17.32 -11.91 -1.93
N GLU A 78 -17.18 -12.32 -3.19
CA GLU A 78 -16.54 -11.54 -4.25
C GLU A 78 -17.24 -10.18 -4.42
N GLY A 79 -18.57 -10.16 -4.58
CA GLY A 79 -19.32 -8.91 -4.68
C GLY A 79 -19.24 -8.03 -3.42
N SER A 80 -19.13 -8.64 -2.23
CA SER A 80 -18.94 -7.90 -0.98
C SER A 80 -17.55 -7.24 -0.91
N ILE A 81 -16.51 -7.93 -1.37
CA ILE A 81 -15.15 -7.41 -1.45
C ILE A 81 -15.09 -6.26 -2.47
N GLU A 82 -15.68 -6.44 -3.66
CA GLU A 82 -15.75 -5.38 -4.67
C GLU A 82 -16.44 -4.11 -4.13
N HIS A 83 -17.53 -4.27 -3.38
CA HIS A 83 -18.22 -3.14 -2.76
C HIS A 83 -17.37 -2.42 -1.69
N LEU A 84 -16.61 -3.17 -0.90
CA LEU A 84 -15.69 -2.60 0.08
C LEU A 84 -14.50 -1.89 -0.59
N GLN A 85 -13.93 -2.49 -1.64
CA GLN A 85 -12.89 -1.87 -2.45
C GLN A 85 -13.37 -0.59 -3.12
N ALA A 86 -14.58 -0.58 -3.70
CA ALA A 86 -15.15 0.62 -4.31
C ALA A 86 -15.39 1.76 -3.29
N ARG A 87 -15.68 1.44 -2.02
CA ARG A 87 -15.74 2.45 -0.95
C ARG A 87 -14.35 2.95 -0.57
N GLN A 88 -13.38 2.05 -0.43
CA GLN A 88 -12.00 2.41 -0.15
C GLN A 88 -11.41 3.31 -1.24
N ASP A 89 -11.63 3.01 -2.52
CA ASP A 89 -11.14 3.81 -3.64
C ASP A 89 -11.77 5.21 -3.66
N LYS A 90 -13.04 5.32 -3.32
CA LYS A 90 -13.71 6.63 -3.15
C LYS A 90 -13.09 7.41 -2.00
N ASP A 91 -12.93 6.80 -0.83
CA ASP A 91 -12.38 7.47 0.35
C ASP A 91 -10.91 7.89 0.13
N VAL A 92 -10.10 7.03 -0.51
CA VAL A 92 -8.73 7.34 -0.90
C VAL A 92 -8.71 8.47 -1.94
N GLY A 93 -9.62 8.45 -2.92
CA GLY A 93 -9.75 9.49 -3.94
C GLY A 93 -10.12 10.85 -3.35
N TYR A 94 -11.11 10.92 -2.45
CA TYR A 94 -11.49 12.15 -1.76
C TYR A 94 -10.35 12.67 -0.87
N ASN A 95 -9.69 11.79 -0.12
CA ASN A 95 -8.56 12.19 0.73
C ASN A 95 -7.37 12.69 -0.10
N LEU A 96 -7.00 11.99 -1.17
CA LEU A 96 -5.93 12.42 -2.08
C LEU A 96 -6.28 13.75 -2.77
N TYR A 97 -7.53 13.93 -3.20
CA TYR A 97 -7.98 15.18 -3.78
C TYR A 97 -7.94 16.34 -2.78
N SER A 98 -8.38 16.10 -1.53
CA SER A 98 -8.28 17.09 -0.45
C SER A 98 -6.83 17.45 -0.13
N GLN A 99 -5.93 16.46 -0.08
CA GLN A 99 -4.49 16.66 0.12
C GLN A 99 -3.84 17.41 -1.06
N GLN A 100 -4.24 17.08 -2.29
CA GLN A 100 -3.74 17.73 -3.49
C GLN A 100 -4.20 19.19 -3.57
N ILE A 101 -5.47 19.49 -3.26
CA ILE A 101 -5.97 20.88 -3.15
C ILE A 101 -5.20 21.63 -2.08
N HIS A 102 -5.00 21.02 -0.90
CA HIS A 102 -4.29 21.64 0.20
C HIS A 102 -2.85 21.99 -0.20
N SER A 103 -2.14 21.08 -0.87
CA SER A 103 -0.80 21.35 -1.40
C SER A 103 -0.80 22.48 -2.43
N ARG A 104 -1.78 22.51 -3.35
CA ARG A 104 -1.88 23.56 -4.37
C ARG A 104 -2.14 24.92 -3.75
N PHE A 105 -3.01 25.00 -2.74
CA PHE A 105 -3.31 26.23 -2.01
C PHE A 105 -2.05 26.79 -1.34
N TYR A 106 -1.29 25.96 -0.61
CA TYR A 106 -0.03 26.40 0.01
C TYR A 106 1.03 26.82 -1.02
N THR A 107 1.21 26.06 -2.11
CA THR A 107 2.18 26.47 -3.16
C THR A 107 1.76 27.75 -3.87
N GLN A 108 0.46 28.06 -3.94
CA GLN A 108 -0.02 29.31 -4.50
C GLN A 108 0.17 30.49 -3.53
N GLU A 109 -0.03 30.26 -2.24
CA GLU A 109 0.23 31.23 -1.17
C GLU A 109 1.73 31.56 -1.06
N GLU A 110 2.60 30.54 -1.16
CA GLU A 110 4.06 30.70 -1.22
C GLU A 110 4.51 31.48 -2.47
N LYS A 111 3.93 31.18 -3.64
CA LYS A 111 4.20 31.95 -4.87
C LYS A 111 3.75 33.39 -4.75
N LEU A 112 2.60 33.65 -4.13
CA LEU A 112 2.08 35.00 -3.95
C LEU A 112 2.97 35.80 -2.99
N THR A 113 3.36 35.21 -1.86
CA THR A 113 4.26 35.85 -0.89
C THR A 113 5.64 36.10 -1.48
N GLN A 114 6.20 35.16 -2.26
CA GLN A 114 7.46 35.37 -2.96
C GLN A 114 7.36 36.50 -3.99
N HIS A 115 6.27 36.57 -4.78
CA HIS A 115 6.06 37.63 -5.77
C HIS A 115 5.80 39.00 -5.12
N THR A 116 5.17 39.04 -3.95
CA THR A 116 4.97 40.27 -3.16
C THR A 116 6.29 40.76 -2.56
N VAL A 117 7.09 39.86 -1.98
CA VAL A 117 8.46 40.20 -1.53
C VAL A 117 9.29 40.67 -2.72
N SER A 118 9.08 40.06 -3.90
CA SER A 118 9.80 40.41 -5.12
C SER A 118 9.48 41.83 -5.60
N ALA A 119 8.20 42.13 -5.77
CA ALA A 119 7.73 43.45 -6.20
C ALA A 119 8.04 44.55 -5.17
N ASN A 120 7.99 44.20 -3.87
CA ASN A 120 8.34 45.12 -2.81
C ASN A 120 9.85 45.44 -2.82
N TYR A 121 10.75 44.48 -3.09
CA TYR A 121 12.17 44.80 -3.22
C TYR A 121 12.43 45.75 -4.40
N GLU A 122 11.75 45.59 -5.55
CA GLU A 122 11.93 46.48 -6.72
C GLU A 122 11.45 47.91 -6.42
N THR A 123 10.36 48.02 -5.66
CA THR A 123 9.81 49.32 -5.24
C THR A 123 10.68 50.00 -4.19
N VAL A 124 11.30 49.21 -3.31
CA VAL A 124 12.22 49.70 -2.27
C VAL A 124 13.58 50.09 -2.89
N ASP A 125 14.10 49.32 -3.84
CA ASP A 125 15.36 49.61 -4.53
C ASP A 125 15.26 50.92 -5.34
N SER A 126 14.15 51.10 -6.08
CA SER A 126 13.89 52.33 -6.83
C SER A 126 13.61 53.58 -5.97
N THR A 127 13.32 53.43 -4.68
CA THR A 127 13.10 54.54 -3.74
C THR A 127 14.32 54.83 -2.85
N ILE A 128 15.22 53.86 -2.64
CA ILE A 128 16.42 54.03 -1.81
C ILE A 128 17.48 54.90 -2.50
N ASP A 129 17.76 54.68 -3.78
CA ASP A 129 18.76 55.45 -4.53
C ASP A 129 18.58 56.98 -4.47
N PRO A 130 17.38 57.55 -4.72
CA PRO A 130 17.19 58.99 -4.62
C PRO A 130 17.17 59.53 -3.18
N VAL A 131 16.88 58.68 -2.17
CA VAL A 131 16.85 59.08 -0.75
C VAL A 131 18.25 59.10 -0.14
N ILE A 132 19.10 58.12 -0.47
CA ILE A 132 20.53 58.12 -0.10
C ILE A 132 21.25 59.33 -0.71
N GLN A 133 20.92 59.68 -1.96
CA GLN A 133 21.48 60.87 -2.61
C GLN A 133 21.06 62.18 -1.92
N LYS A 134 19.84 62.26 -1.38
CA LYS A 134 19.36 63.41 -0.61
C LYS A 134 19.94 63.49 0.80
N LEU A 135 20.17 62.37 1.47
CA LEU A 135 20.74 62.34 2.83
C LEU A 135 22.23 62.72 2.85
N ASN A 136 22.98 62.36 1.81
CA ASN A 136 24.41 62.70 1.69
C ASN A 136 24.69 64.19 1.39
N GLN A 137 23.66 64.97 1.05
CA GLN A 137 23.78 66.42 0.83
C GLN A 137 23.51 67.26 2.08
N SER A 138 23.07 66.64 3.19
CA SER A 138 22.54 67.38 4.36
C SER A 138 23.12 66.99 5.72
N PHE A 139 23.96 65.96 5.86
CA PHE A 139 24.41 65.52 7.20
C PHE A 139 25.91 65.71 7.40
N ASP A 140 26.25 66.92 7.85
CA ASP A 140 27.52 67.27 8.46
C ASP A 140 27.38 67.10 9.99
N SER A 141 28.29 66.33 10.58
CA SER A 141 28.63 66.24 12.00
C SER A 141 27.61 65.67 13.02
N HIS A 142 28.09 64.68 13.79
CA HIS A 142 27.62 64.20 15.09
C HIS A 142 26.22 63.59 15.20
N THR A 143 26.10 62.28 14.97
CA THR A 143 25.27 61.40 15.83
C THR A 143 25.59 59.92 15.59
N GLU A 144 25.91 59.21 16.68
CA GLU A 144 25.97 57.74 16.80
C GLU A 144 24.74 57.09 16.13
N PRO A 145 24.92 56.18 15.14
CA PRO A 145 23.79 55.57 14.48
C PRO A 145 23.26 54.39 15.30
N LEU A 146 21.97 54.48 15.64
CA LEU A 146 21.09 53.43 16.14
C LEU A 146 21.06 52.20 15.20
N VAL A 147 22.14 51.44 15.14
CA VAL A 147 22.19 50.11 14.53
C VAL A 147 21.81 49.09 15.61
N THR A 148 20.59 49.19 16.12
CA THR A 148 20.04 48.22 17.08
C THR A 148 18.60 47.88 16.71
N ARG A 149 18.36 47.49 15.45
CA ARG A 149 17.02 46.97 15.09
C ARG A 149 16.95 45.86 14.06
N TYR A 150 18.01 45.56 13.30
CA TYR A 150 17.96 44.46 12.33
C TYR A 150 19.32 43.76 12.24
N GLY A 151 19.40 42.48 12.64
CA GLY A 151 20.36 41.56 12.02
C GLY A 151 21.37 40.80 12.88
N LEU A 152 21.41 40.92 14.21
CA LEU A 152 22.21 39.98 15.02
C LEU A 152 21.30 38.90 15.59
N ARG A 153 21.40 37.70 15.00
CA ARG A 153 20.65 36.47 15.32
C ARG A 153 20.98 36.01 16.74
N SER A 154 20.53 36.74 17.75
CA SER A 154 20.61 36.36 19.14
C SER A 154 19.73 35.14 19.36
N SER A 155 20.27 34.14 20.05
CA SER A 155 19.52 32.96 20.46
C SER A 155 18.39 33.39 21.41
N ILE A 156 17.18 32.90 21.16
CA ILE A 156 16.03 33.12 22.04
C ILE A 156 16.01 32.04 23.13
N LYS A 157 15.45 32.31 24.31
CA LYS A 157 15.42 31.30 25.38
C LYS A 157 14.22 30.36 25.26
N SER A 158 13.15 30.84 24.63
CA SER A 158 11.92 30.07 24.44
C SER A 158 11.12 30.60 23.26
N CYS A 159 10.36 29.73 22.61
CA CYS A 159 9.40 30.11 21.58
C CYS A 159 8.34 31.08 22.08
N LYS A 160 8.12 31.21 23.40
CA LYS A 160 7.20 32.23 23.94
C LYS A 160 7.67 33.68 23.74
N GLU A 161 8.96 33.88 23.46
CA GLU A 161 9.55 35.22 23.26
C GLU A 161 9.31 35.79 21.86
N VAL A 162 8.82 34.95 20.93
CA VAL A 162 8.58 35.32 19.54
C VAL A 162 7.10 35.24 19.19
N TYR A 163 6.68 36.04 18.23
CA TYR A 163 5.27 36.15 17.80
C TYR A 163 4.97 35.43 16.48
N VAL A 164 6.01 35.00 15.76
CA VAL A 164 5.88 34.41 14.43
C VAL A 164 6.30 32.94 14.48
N SER A 165 5.56 32.07 13.79
CA SER A 165 5.96 30.68 13.61
C SER A 165 7.08 30.56 12.58
N ALA A 166 8.29 30.19 13.01
CA ALA A 166 9.46 30.04 12.16
C ALA A 166 10.54 29.21 12.87
N VAL A 167 11.65 28.96 12.18
CA VAL A 167 12.81 28.30 12.74
C VAL A 167 13.73 29.31 13.44
N TYR A 168 14.08 29.04 14.70
CA TYR A 168 14.91 29.89 15.54
C TYR A 168 16.06 29.12 16.18
N TRP A 169 17.13 29.85 16.54
CA TRP A 169 18.18 29.34 17.40
C TRP A 169 17.78 29.52 18.86
N ILE A 170 17.64 28.41 19.59
CA ILE A 170 17.17 28.39 20.97
C ILE A 170 18.32 28.06 21.90
N GLN A 171 18.52 28.90 22.91
CA GLN A 171 19.50 28.72 23.96
C GLN A 171 18.82 28.83 25.32
N VAL A 172 18.57 27.70 25.96
CA VAL A 172 17.78 27.62 27.20
C VAL A 172 18.46 28.34 28.37
N SER A 173 19.79 28.27 28.44
CA SER A 173 20.61 28.92 29.46
C SER A 173 21.93 29.41 28.88
N GLU A 174 22.58 30.37 29.53
CA GLU A 174 23.87 30.93 29.08
C GLU A 174 24.96 29.86 28.92
N ASN A 175 24.87 28.77 29.70
CA ASN A 175 25.83 27.65 29.67
C ASN A 175 25.44 26.53 28.70
N SER A 176 24.28 26.62 28.04
CA SER A 176 23.84 25.63 27.05
C SER A 176 24.23 26.04 25.64
N SER A 177 24.58 25.07 24.80
CA SER A 177 24.78 25.30 23.38
C SER A 177 23.44 25.59 22.68
N PRO A 178 23.37 26.61 21.81
CA PRO A 178 22.17 26.88 21.04
C PRO A 178 21.89 25.76 20.04
N PHE A 179 20.61 25.46 19.80
CA PHE A 179 20.16 24.50 18.79
C PHE A 179 19.01 25.09 17.95
N GLU A 180 18.83 24.58 16.74
CA GLU A 180 17.79 25.02 15.83
C GLU A 180 16.48 24.28 16.10
N ALA A 181 15.35 25.00 16.17
CA ALA A 181 14.03 24.42 16.36
C ALA A 181 12.93 25.28 15.71
N TYR A 182 11.83 24.64 15.30
CA TYR A 182 10.66 25.34 14.82
C TYR A 182 9.78 25.79 15.99
N CYS A 183 9.51 27.09 16.06
CA CYS A 183 8.55 27.66 16.99
C CYS A 183 7.17 27.74 16.33
N GLU A 184 6.15 27.22 17.01
CA GLU A 184 4.75 27.25 16.58
C GLU A 184 3.94 28.18 17.50
N GLN A 185 3.41 29.26 16.91
CA GLN A 185 2.69 30.34 17.60
C GLN A 185 1.17 30.32 17.40
N ASN A 186 0.67 29.65 16.36
CA ASN A 186 -0.74 29.74 15.98
C ASN A 186 -1.61 28.75 16.77
N SER A 187 -1.03 27.63 17.20
CA SER A 187 -1.75 26.56 17.89
C SER A 187 -1.71 26.70 19.41
N HIS A 188 -2.86 26.45 20.08
CA HIS A 188 -2.98 26.31 21.53
C HIS A 188 -2.29 27.43 22.36
N GLY A 189 -2.47 28.69 21.94
CA GLY A 189 -1.90 29.86 22.62
C GLY A 189 -0.41 30.11 22.37
N GLY A 190 0.19 29.41 21.40
CA GLY A 190 1.56 29.63 20.94
C GLY A 190 2.67 29.20 21.91
N GLY A 191 3.90 29.46 21.52
CA GLY A 191 5.11 29.14 22.28
C GLY A 191 5.52 27.66 22.27
N TRP A 192 5.08 26.89 21.27
CA TRP A 192 5.45 25.48 21.15
C TRP A 192 6.73 25.29 20.36
N LEU A 193 7.51 24.28 20.72
CA LEU A 193 8.77 23.94 20.08
C LEU A 193 8.65 22.56 19.44
N LYS A 194 9.04 22.46 18.17
CA LYS A 194 9.18 21.19 17.43
C LYS A 194 10.63 20.98 17.03
N LEU A 195 11.17 19.83 17.46
CA LEU A 195 12.49 19.35 17.08
C LEU A 195 12.35 18.36 15.93
N ASP A 196 13.32 18.37 15.03
CA ASP A 196 13.40 17.36 13.98
C ASP A 196 13.57 15.96 14.58
N GLY A 197 12.73 15.03 14.13
CA GLY A 197 12.72 13.64 14.61
C GLY A 197 11.87 13.37 15.86
N ILE A 198 11.24 14.40 16.46
CA ILE A 198 10.29 14.23 17.57
C ILE A 198 8.86 14.48 17.06
N SER A 199 7.97 13.50 17.25
CA SER A 199 6.57 13.59 16.80
C SER A 199 5.68 14.41 17.73
N GLU A 200 6.17 14.77 18.91
CA GLU A 200 5.42 15.48 19.94
C GLU A 200 5.86 16.95 20.07
N TRP A 201 4.90 17.83 20.39
CA TRP A 201 5.16 19.23 20.66
C TRP A 201 5.63 19.42 22.09
N ILE A 202 6.77 20.10 22.26
CA ILE A 202 7.35 20.35 23.57
C ILE A 202 7.09 21.81 23.94
N ARG A 203 6.61 22.05 25.16
CA ARG A 203 6.54 23.38 25.74
C ARG A 203 7.66 23.53 26.76
N VAL A 204 8.62 24.39 26.46
CA VAL A 204 9.69 24.74 27.41
C VAL A 204 9.17 25.82 28.34
N THR A 205 8.76 25.43 29.55
CA THR A 205 8.45 26.35 30.64
C THR A 205 9.73 26.68 31.39
N LEU A 206 10.25 27.89 31.22
CA LEU A 206 11.30 28.40 32.10
C LEU A 206 10.63 28.74 33.44
N SER A 207 11.11 28.10 34.52
CA SER A 207 10.70 28.38 35.92
C SER A 207 11.40 29.62 36.45
#